data_AF-A0A955T699-F1
#
_entry.id   AF-A0A955T699-F1
#
_cell.length_a   1.000
_cell.length_b   1.000
_cell.length_c   1.000
_cell.angle_alpha   90.00
_cell.angle_beta   90.00
_cell.angle_gamma   90.00
#
_symmetry.space_group_name_H-M   'P 1'
#
loop_
_entity.id
_entity.type
_entity.pdbx_description
1 polymer ?
#
loop_
_entity_poly.entity_id
_entity_poly.type
_entity_poly.pdbx_seq_one_letter_code
_entity_poly.pdbx_strand_id
1 'polypeptide(L)'
;MPKPQYLTGVVPDEFLAPFKKLILLGILSMTIAGVIPIPLGIGLAIAFPFLLRLKISRNLEKWAPGVSILFGALYFLFPSILLLVLFTLFFQLLYLWEAKKPVHYFWIAAVGLVHLAVLSTITASVVYPFLFLAYVVVLTHSLLVANFLSGLQEKDQTIDVDELHQTEKHFIDRTKVIGNWIVGISIGIGLLIFPILPRAQTLSYQPTQVTQESVTGFSDEVVLGEMGEIQSDNRVALRVFVPQPYSSRVQRWRGAVLDTWNHKDQGWVSNPRGIDRSENSEDWIYFQGRRIEQSDTLTKPIKVHVSSLGRPVVFTPEINGRSPEFTVGVKGSFDKIMFDSDGWTGTLSEDYAFRTYEYDLLLLNETAAESRGLIGQAWNEGLPKDLLARSLNIETIPMEFIEKLEDRATELIPAYRNEDYDPEGLARDLELALMTSQDYTLDYTKETGAKDLSDFVFNKKAGHCEYFATTLALMLRAKGIPARLVTGFRGGRENFFGDYRIIRQSDAHSWVEAYVEDKGWITLDPTPSSTEHTNSLMMNIGFLVDIYDYIQLQWNRYVLDYSKDNQRDLLDIASRGLGYLSTHLLALRITIANLQNAIAGLLFLVFLVWLLR
;
A
#
# COMPACT_ATOMS: atom_id res chain seq x y z
N MET A 1 -59.94 28.65 9.91
CA MET A 1 -58.94 27.63 10.26
C MET A 1 -57.72 27.82 9.36
N PRO A 2 -56.48 27.79 9.87
CA PRO A 2 -55.31 27.82 9.01
C PRO A 2 -55.27 26.53 8.19
N LYS A 3 -54.98 26.62 6.89
CA LYS A 3 -54.74 25.44 6.05
C LYS A 3 -53.55 24.65 6.62
N PRO A 4 -53.57 23.30 6.61
CA PRO A 4 -52.41 22.49 7.01
C PRO A 4 -51.17 22.90 6.20
N GLN A 5 -50.01 22.97 6.86
CA GLN A 5 -48.74 23.50 6.31
C GLN A 5 -48.27 22.81 5.02
N TYR A 6 -48.74 21.59 4.74
CA TYR A 6 -48.40 20.88 3.51
C TYR A 6 -49.04 21.51 2.26
N LEU A 7 -50.22 22.12 2.39
CA LEU A 7 -50.90 22.85 1.30
C LEU A 7 -50.31 24.23 1.03
N THR A 8 -49.37 24.71 1.87
CA THR A 8 -48.62 25.96 1.63
C THR A 8 -47.25 25.73 1.01
N GLY A 9 -46.91 24.47 0.69
CA GLY A 9 -45.64 24.09 0.06
C GLY A 9 -44.46 24.01 1.02
N VAL A 10 -44.70 23.89 2.34
CA VAL A 10 -43.67 23.76 3.36
C VAL A 10 -43.64 22.32 3.87
N VAL A 11 -42.62 21.56 3.46
CA VAL A 11 -42.37 20.18 3.93
C VAL A 11 -41.74 20.22 5.33
N PRO A 12 -42.25 19.47 6.31
CA PRO A 12 -41.68 19.45 7.66
C PRO A 12 -40.24 18.96 7.71
N ASP A 13 -39.51 19.48 8.70
CA ASP A 13 -38.08 19.25 8.86
C ASP A 13 -37.72 17.77 9.05
N GLU A 14 -38.63 16.95 9.60
CA GLU A 14 -38.42 15.51 9.78
C GLU A 14 -38.32 14.76 8.45
N PHE A 15 -39.10 15.16 7.44
CA PHE A 15 -39.02 14.61 6.08
C PHE A 15 -37.78 15.08 5.32
N LEU A 16 -37.21 16.22 5.69
CA LEU A 16 -35.95 16.73 5.12
C LEU A 16 -34.71 16.12 5.78
N ALA A 17 -34.84 15.54 6.98
CA ALA A 17 -33.74 14.93 7.72
C ALA A 17 -32.91 13.88 6.94
N PRO A 18 -33.51 12.92 6.20
CA PRO A 18 -32.73 11.95 5.43
C PRO A 18 -31.92 12.60 4.29
N PHE A 19 -32.45 13.63 3.62
CA PHE A 19 -31.72 14.37 2.58
C PHE A 19 -30.58 15.22 3.16
N LYS A 20 -30.79 15.84 4.32
CA LYS A 20 -29.72 16.55 5.06
C LYS A 20 -28.58 15.58 5.40
N LYS A 21 -28.90 14.35 5.80
CA LYS A 21 -27.90 13.29 6.05
C LYS A 21 -27.16 12.87 4.78
N LEU A 22 -27.83 12.77 3.62
CA LEU A 22 -27.16 12.46 2.35
C LEU A 22 -26.06 13.47 2.01
N ILE A 23 -26.37 14.76 2.10
CA ILE A 23 -25.40 15.82 1.79
C ILE A 23 -24.22 15.78 2.77
N LEU A 24 -24.51 15.63 4.07
CA LEU A 24 -23.46 15.55 5.09
C LEU A 24 -22.55 14.33 4.90
N LEU A 25 -23.13 13.19 4.55
CA LEU A 25 -22.37 11.97 4.27
C LEU A 25 -21.53 12.09 2.99
N GLY A 26 -22.06 12.79 1.97
CA GLY A 26 -21.33 13.20 0.78
C GLY A 26 -20.09 14.04 1.13
N ILE A 27 -20.27 15.13 1.88
CA ILE A 27 -19.16 15.99 2.34
C ILE A 27 -18.13 15.18 3.13
N LEU A 28 -18.58 14.34 4.07
CA LEU A 28 -17.69 13.48 4.86
C LEU A 28 -16.89 12.53 3.97
N SER A 29 -17.55 11.88 3.00
CA SER A 29 -16.90 10.95 2.08
C SER A 29 -15.84 11.63 1.22
N MET A 30 -16.12 12.83 0.72
CA MET A 30 -15.20 13.62 -0.09
C MET A 30 -14.03 14.17 0.71
N THR A 31 -14.25 14.44 2.00
CA THR A 31 -13.18 14.85 2.92
C THR A 31 -12.24 13.68 3.23
N ILE A 32 -12.80 12.51 3.51
CA ILE A 32 -12.03 11.29 3.80
C ILE A 32 -11.22 10.84 2.58
N ALA A 33 -11.76 11.00 1.38
CA ALA A 33 -11.05 10.69 0.15
C ALA A 33 -10.00 11.74 -0.27
N GLY A 34 -9.85 12.84 0.47
CA GLY A 34 -8.90 13.89 0.16
C GLY A 34 -9.29 14.79 -1.03
N VAL A 35 -10.50 14.64 -1.57
CA VAL A 35 -11.02 15.54 -2.62
C VAL A 35 -11.25 16.93 -2.04
N ILE A 36 -11.81 17.01 -0.83
CA ILE A 36 -11.96 18.24 -0.06
C ILE A 36 -10.90 18.24 1.06
N PRO A 37 -10.06 19.29 1.20
CA PRO A 37 -9.12 19.38 2.29
C PRO A 37 -9.80 19.23 3.66
N ILE A 38 -9.19 18.47 4.58
CA ILE A 38 -9.76 18.15 5.91
C ILE A 38 -10.29 19.39 6.64
N PRO A 39 -9.55 20.52 6.74
CA PRO A 39 -10.05 21.72 7.41
C PRO A 39 -11.31 22.28 6.75
N LEU A 40 -11.36 22.26 5.42
CA LEU A 40 -12.51 22.74 4.66
C LEU A 40 -13.71 21.80 4.81
N GLY A 41 -13.49 20.48 4.79
CA GLY A 41 -14.53 19.48 4.98
C GLY A 41 -15.18 19.56 6.36
N ILE A 42 -14.37 19.69 7.41
CA ILE A 42 -14.84 19.92 8.79
C ILE A 42 -15.59 21.26 8.87
N GLY A 43 -15.03 22.32 8.27
CA GLY A 43 -15.68 23.63 8.20
C GLY A 43 -17.06 23.57 7.55
N LEU A 44 -17.19 22.88 6.41
CA LEU A 44 -18.46 22.67 5.71
C LEU A 44 -19.45 21.87 6.56
N ALA A 45 -19.01 20.80 7.22
CA ALA A 45 -19.87 19.98 8.10
C ALA A 45 -20.39 20.78 9.30
N ILE A 46 -19.56 21.61 9.92
CA ILE A 46 -19.94 22.49 11.05
C ILE A 46 -20.84 23.63 10.56
N ALA A 47 -20.55 24.22 9.41
CA ALA A 47 -21.35 25.29 8.82
C ALA A 47 -22.70 24.79 8.30
N PHE A 48 -22.82 23.52 7.92
CA PHE A 48 -24.01 22.96 7.27
C PHE A 48 -25.33 23.20 8.04
N PRO A 49 -25.44 22.92 9.35
CA PRO A 49 -26.64 23.25 10.13
C PRO A 49 -26.95 24.74 10.17
N PHE A 50 -25.92 25.61 10.17
CA PHE A 50 -26.07 27.06 10.16
C PHE A 50 -26.55 27.56 8.80
N LEU A 51 -25.96 27.07 7.71
CA LEU A 51 -26.36 27.36 6.34
C LEU A 51 -27.85 27.06 6.14
N LEU A 52 -28.32 25.90 6.61
CA LEU A 52 -29.74 25.52 6.51
C LEU A 52 -30.70 26.48 7.25
N ARG A 53 -30.22 27.19 8.28
CA ARG A 53 -31.01 28.16 9.06
C ARG A 53 -31.00 29.57 8.48
N LEU A 54 -30.09 29.86 7.55
CA LEU A 54 -30.09 31.15 6.88
C LEU A 54 -31.40 31.30 6.11
N LYS A 55 -32.21 32.31 6.48
CA LYS A 55 -33.36 32.75 5.69
C LYS A 55 -32.85 33.48 4.45
N ILE A 56 -32.23 32.76 3.53
CA ILE A 56 -31.74 33.36 2.29
C ILE A 56 -32.95 33.72 1.43
N SER A 57 -32.98 34.95 0.92
CA SER A 57 -34.18 35.53 0.29
C SER A 57 -34.68 34.68 -0.88
N ARG A 58 -35.99 34.74 -1.16
CA ARG A 58 -36.69 34.12 -2.31
C ARG A 58 -36.12 34.48 -3.71
N ASN A 59 -35.05 35.26 -3.81
CA ASN A 59 -34.41 35.65 -5.06
C ASN A 59 -33.20 34.76 -5.44
N LEU A 60 -32.96 33.63 -4.79
CA LEU A 60 -31.81 32.77 -5.11
C LEU A 60 -31.82 32.24 -6.54
N GLU A 61 -33.01 31.88 -7.05
CA GLU A 61 -33.24 31.54 -8.46
C GLU A 61 -32.66 32.60 -9.43
N LYS A 62 -32.58 33.88 -9.04
CA LYS A 62 -32.00 34.96 -9.87
C LYS A 62 -30.48 34.95 -9.90
N TRP A 63 -29.83 34.47 -8.84
CA TRP A 63 -28.38 34.43 -8.71
C TRP A 63 -27.78 33.08 -9.16
N ALA A 64 -28.56 32.00 -9.15
CA ALA A 64 -28.12 30.67 -9.54
C ALA A 64 -27.49 30.62 -10.95
N PRO A 65 -28.02 31.31 -11.99
CA PRO A 65 -27.36 31.37 -13.30
C PRO A 65 -26.00 32.06 -13.24
N GLY A 66 -25.89 33.17 -12.50
CA GLY A 66 -24.62 33.91 -12.34
C GLY A 66 -23.55 33.10 -11.61
N VAL A 67 -23.93 32.40 -10.53
CA VAL A 67 -23.03 31.47 -9.82
C VAL A 67 -22.65 30.30 -10.73
N SER A 68 -23.56 29.80 -11.55
CA SER A 68 -23.28 28.71 -12.49
C SER A 68 -22.31 29.12 -13.59
N ILE A 69 -22.46 30.33 -14.14
CA ILE A 69 -21.54 30.90 -15.11
C ILE A 69 -20.16 31.11 -14.48
N LEU A 70 -20.09 31.61 -13.25
CA LEU A 70 -18.82 31.78 -12.53
C LEU A 70 -18.10 30.44 -12.31
N PHE A 71 -18.82 29.42 -11.83
CA PHE A 71 -18.25 28.08 -11.68
C PHE A 71 -17.83 27.47 -13.02
N GLY A 72 -18.62 27.65 -14.07
CA GLY A 72 -18.26 27.22 -15.42
C GLY A 72 -16.99 27.91 -15.94
N ALA A 73 -16.86 29.22 -15.72
CA ALA A 73 -15.66 29.98 -16.07
C ALA A 73 -14.44 29.56 -15.25
N LEU A 74 -14.59 29.35 -13.94
CA LEU A 74 -13.53 28.84 -13.07
C LEU A 74 -13.11 27.43 -13.46
N TYR A 75 -14.05 26.56 -13.85
CA TYR A 75 -13.74 25.21 -14.32
C TYR A 75 -13.03 25.24 -15.66
N PHE A 76 -13.42 26.13 -16.57
CA PHE A 76 -12.74 26.31 -17.85
C PHE A 76 -11.30 26.80 -17.67
N LEU A 77 -11.07 27.71 -16.71
CA LEU A 77 -9.73 28.23 -16.41
C LEU A 77 -8.88 27.25 -15.59
N PHE A 78 -9.50 26.51 -14.68
CA PHE A 78 -8.86 25.59 -13.74
C PHE A 78 -9.65 24.28 -13.64
N PRO A 79 -9.55 23.39 -14.66
CA PRO A 79 -10.25 22.11 -14.65
C PRO A 79 -9.79 21.29 -13.45
N SER A 80 -10.64 21.16 -12.45
CA SER A 80 -10.34 20.39 -11.24
C SER A 80 -11.57 19.64 -10.76
N ILE A 81 -11.35 18.38 -10.36
CA ILE A 81 -12.40 17.53 -9.80
C ILE A 81 -13.01 18.19 -8.56
N LEU A 82 -12.18 18.83 -7.72
CA LEU A 82 -12.61 19.59 -6.55
C LEU A 82 -13.64 20.67 -6.92
N LEU A 83 -13.40 21.44 -7.97
CA LEU A 83 -14.31 22.52 -8.35
C LEU A 83 -15.64 21.97 -8.89
N LEU A 84 -15.62 20.88 -9.66
CA LEU A 84 -16.84 20.18 -10.11
C LEU A 84 -17.64 19.63 -8.93
N VAL A 85 -16.96 19.10 -7.93
CA VAL A 85 -17.56 18.58 -6.70
C VAL A 85 -18.20 19.68 -5.87
N LEU A 86 -17.48 20.78 -5.61
CA LEU A 86 -18.02 21.92 -4.87
C LEU A 86 -19.22 22.55 -5.60
N PHE A 87 -19.16 22.61 -6.92
CA PHE A 87 -20.26 23.09 -7.77
C PHE A 87 -21.53 22.25 -7.61
N THR A 88 -21.40 20.93 -7.67
CA THR A 88 -22.53 20.00 -7.57
C THR A 88 -23.06 19.88 -6.13
N LEU A 89 -22.19 20.00 -5.11
CA LEU A 89 -22.60 20.17 -3.70
C LEU A 89 -23.41 21.45 -3.49
N PHE A 90 -22.98 22.56 -4.09
CA PHE A 90 -23.73 23.81 -4.06
C PHE A 90 -25.14 23.63 -4.65
N PHE A 91 -25.27 22.93 -5.79
CA PHE A 91 -26.57 22.60 -6.35
C PHE A 91 -27.44 21.74 -5.44
N GLN A 92 -26.88 20.77 -4.72
CA GLN A 92 -27.66 19.98 -3.75
C GLN A 92 -28.21 20.85 -2.61
N LEU A 93 -27.42 21.81 -2.12
CA LEU A 93 -27.86 22.77 -1.11
C LEU A 93 -28.96 23.69 -1.65
N LEU A 94 -28.80 24.17 -2.89
CA LEU A 94 -29.83 24.96 -3.59
C LEU A 94 -31.15 24.20 -3.69
N TYR A 95 -31.12 22.97 -4.21
CA TYR A 95 -32.31 22.15 -4.36
C TYR A 95 -32.96 21.82 -3.02
N LEU A 96 -32.18 21.67 -1.95
CA LEU A 96 -32.70 21.42 -0.62
C LEU A 96 -33.41 22.65 -0.05
N TRP A 97 -32.90 23.87 -0.30
CA TRP A 97 -33.56 25.12 0.10
C TRP A 97 -34.83 25.42 -0.71
N GLU A 98 -34.82 25.10 -2.01
CA GLU A 98 -35.94 25.36 -2.94
C GLU A 98 -36.86 24.15 -3.16
N ALA A 99 -36.72 23.09 -2.35
CA ALA A 99 -37.48 21.85 -2.49
C ALA A 99 -38.99 22.06 -2.31
N LYS A 100 -39.69 22.41 -3.39
CA LYS A 100 -41.15 22.50 -3.47
C LYS A 100 -41.76 21.30 -4.19
N LYS A 101 -40.97 20.65 -5.05
CA LYS A 101 -41.40 19.55 -5.92
C LYS A 101 -40.67 18.25 -5.56
N PRO A 102 -41.34 17.09 -5.62
CA PRO A 102 -40.75 15.80 -5.29
C PRO A 102 -39.54 15.46 -6.17
N VAL A 103 -39.55 15.93 -7.42
CA VAL A 103 -38.44 15.76 -8.36
C VAL A 103 -37.11 16.34 -7.84
N HIS A 104 -37.14 17.40 -7.01
CA HIS A 104 -35.92 17.99 -6.45
C HIS A 104 -35.23 17.02 -5.47
N TYR A 105 -36.00 16.22 -4.73
CA TYR A 105 -35.46 15.22 -3.82
C TYR A 105 -34.76 14.08 -4.56
N PHE A 106 -35.30 13.66 -5.71
CA PHE A 106 -34.64 12.67 -6.57
C PHE A 106 -33.33 13.20 -7.16
N TRP A 107 -33.26 14.48 -7.54
CA TRP A 107 -32.02 15.10 -8.02
C TRP A 107 -30.93 15.17 -6.94
N ILE A 108 -31.28 15.52 -5.70
CA ILE A 108 -30.32 15.54 -4.58
C ILE A 108 -29.70 14.15 -4.39
N ALA A 109 -30.54 13.11 -4.40
CA ALA A 109 -30.12 11.72 -4.32
C ALA A 109 -29.24 11.29 -5.51
N ALA A 110 -29.63 11.64 -6.75
CA ALA A 110 -28.87 11.31 -7.95
C ALA A 110 -27.47 11.94 -7.97
N VAL A 111 -27.37 13.24 -7.64
CA VAL A 111 -26.09 13.94 -7.59
C VAL A 111 -25.17 13.34 -6.52
N GLY A 112 -25.70 12.94 -5.36
CA GLY A 112 -24.88 12.34 -4.32
C GLY A 112 -24.40 10.92 -4.69
N LEU A 113 -25.16 10.19 -5.49
CA LEU A 113 -24.72 8.92 -6.05
C LEU A 113 -23.58 9.13 -7.05
N VAL A 114 -23.67 10.15 -7.91
CA VAL A 114 -22.57 10.54 -8.81
C VAL A 114 -21.32 10.92 -8.02
N HIS A 115 -21.45 11.66 -6.92
CA HIS A 115 -20.34 11.96 -6.02
C HIS A 115 -19.64 10.71 -5.51
N LEU A 116 -20.38 9.71 -5.04
CA LEU A 116 -19.80 8.45 -4.59
C LEU A 116 -19.18 7.63 -5.73
N ALA A 117 -19.81 7.63 -6.91
CA ALA A 117 -19.25 6.97 -8.08
C ALA A 117 -17.89 7.59 -8.45
N VAL A 118 -17.80 8.92 -8.50
CA VAL A 118 -16.54 9.65 -8.71
C VAL A 118 -15.55 9.37 -7.58
N LEU A 119 -16.03 9.25 -6.34
CA LEU A 119 -15.17 8.93 -5.21
C LEU A 119 -14.53 7.56 -5.37
N SER A 120 -15.29 6.57 -5.81
CA SER A 120 -14.82 5.19 -6.02
C SER A 120 -13.70 5.07 -7.04
N THR A 121 -13.60 6.02 -7.97
CA THR A 121 -12.51 6.04 -8.97
C THR A 121 -11.27 6.76 -8.48
N ILE A 122 -11.36 7.55 -7.41
CA ILE A 122 -10.26 8.37 -6.87
C ILE A 122 -9.68 7.76 -5.59
N THR A 123 -10.50 7.09 -4.77
CA THR A 123 -10.07 6.56 -3.47
C THR A 123 -10.00 5.03 -3.43
N ALA A 124 -8.90 4.51 -2.90
CA ALA A 124 -8.69 3.10 -2.58
C ALA A 124 -8.88 2.79 -1.07
N SER A 125 -9.45 3.73 -0.32
CA SER A 125 -9.55 3.64 1.15
C SER A 125 -10.51 2.53 1.61
N VAL A 126 -10.10 1.74 2.61
CA VAL A 126 -10.98 0.77 3.28
C VAL A 126 -12.14 1.42 4.05
N VAL A 127 -12.12 2.74 4.26
CA VAL A 127 -13.23 3.47 4.89
C VAL A 127 -14.38 3.70 3.91
N TYR A 128 -14.08 3.81 2.61
CA TYR A 128 -15.06 4.10 1.56
C TYR A 128 -16.27 3.15 1.53
N PRO A 129 -16.13 1.81 1.63
CA PRO A 129 -17.26 0.87 1.62
C PRO A 129 -18.23 1.09 2.76
N PHE A 130 -17.74 1.45 3.95
CA PHE A 130 -18.60 1.74 5.10
C PHE A 130 -19.39 3.03 4.89
N LEU A 131 -18.77 4.04 4.28
CA LEU A 131 -19.45 5.28 3.89
C LEU A 131 -20.45 5.03 2.77
N PHE A 132 -20.08 4.24 1.77
CA PHE A 132 -20.99 3.83 0.70
C PHE A 132 -22.20 3.06 1.27
N LEU A 133 -21.97 2.14 2.21
CA LEU A 133 -23.03 1.40 2.88
C LEU A 133 -23.98 2.32 3.65
N ALA A 134 -23.41 3.21 4.47
CA ALA A 134 -24.17 4.22 5.19
C ALA A 134 -24.96 5.12 4.22
N TYR A 135 -24.38 5.46 3.08
CA TYR A 135 -25.05 6.23 2.04
C TYR A 135 -26.20 5.45 1.43
N VAL A 136 -26.02 4.19 1.04
CA VAL A 136 -27.07 3.34 0.46
C VAL A 136 -28.25 3.19 1.44
N VAL A 137 -27.96 3.05 2.74
CA VAL A 137 -28.98 3.09 3.80
C VAL A 137 -29.75 4.41 3.73
N VAL A 138 -29.07 5.54 3.90
CA VAL A 138 -29.72 6.86 3.93
C VAL A 138 -30.43 7.18 2.61
N LEU A 139 -29.89 6.75 1.47
CA LEU A 139 -30.44 6.92 0.14
C LEU A 139 -31.76 6.19 0.01
N THR A 140 -31.81 4.92 0.41
CA THR A 140 -33.03 4.11 0.37
C THR A 140 -34.14 4.75 1.20
N HIS A 141 -33.80 5.24 2.40
CA HIS A 141 -34.75 5.97 3.25
C HIS A 141 -35.22 7.27 2.59
N SER A 142 -34.30 8.02 1.98
CA SER A 142 -34.60 9.28 1.29
C SER A 142 -35.54 9.05 0.10
N LEU A 143 -35.33 7.98 -0.68
CA LEU A 143 -36.17 7.63 -1.82
C LEU A 143 -37.57 7.16 -1.39
N LEU A 144 -37.67 6.37 -0.32
CA LEU A 144 -38.98 5.98 0.24
C LEU A 144 -39.78 7.19 0.72
N VAL A 145 -39.11 8.14 1.38
CA VAL A 145 -39.71 9.42 1.79
C VAL A 145 -40.10 10.27 0.58
N ALA A 146 -39.22 10.40 -0.43
CA ALA A 146 -39.53 11.15 -1.65
C ALA A 146 -40.75 10.59 -2.39
N ASN A 147 -40.85 9.27 -2.48
CA ASN A 147 -41.98 8.59 -3.12
C ASN A 147 -43.29 8.82 -2.35
N PHE A 148 -43.24 8.79 -1.02
CA PHE A 148 -44.38 9.11 -0.17
C PHE A 148 -44.83 10.57 -0.32
N LEU A 149 -43.89 11.52 -0.28
CA LEU A 149 -44.18 12.93 -0.51
C LEU A 149 -44.77 13.17 -1.90
N SER A 150 -44.32 12.42 -2.91
CA SER A 150 -44.90 12.45 -4.26
C SER A 150 -46.36 12.00 -4.24
N GLY A 151 -46.66 10.89 -3.56
CA GLY A 151 -48.03 10.37 -3.46
C GLY A 151 -48.98 11.27 -2.65
N LEU A 152 -48.47 12.00 -1.65
CA LEU A 152 -49.26 13.00 -0.91
C LEU A 152 -49.59 14.22 -1.77
N GLN A 153 -48.68 14.66 -2.65
CA GLN A 153 -48.96 15.79 -3.53
C GLN A 153 -49.93 15.45 -4.66
N GLU A 154 -49.97 14.20 -5.09
CA GLU A 154 -50.89 13.72 -6.14
C GLU A 154 -52.32 13.55 -5.62
N LYS A 155 -52.49 13.21 -4.33
CA LYS A 155 -53.79 13.16 -3.65
C LYS A 155 -54.07 14.50 -2.96
N ASP A 156 -54.76 15.40 -3.65
CA ASP A 156 -55.23 16.71 -3.14
C ASP A 156 -56.29 16.57 -2.03
N GLN A 157 -55.96 15.91 -0.91
CA GLN A 157 -56.86 15.65 0.20
C GLN A 157 -56.53 16.53 1.41
N THR A 158 -57.58 17.16 1.96
CA THR A 158 -57.56 17.84 3.26
C THR A 158 -57.50 16.80 4.37
N ILE A 159 -56.30 16.37 4.74
CA ILE A 159 -56.08 15.44 5.86
C ILE A 159 -56.02 16.25 7.18
N ASP A 160 -56.64 15.73 8.24
CA ASP A 160 -56.61 16.30 9.58
C ASP A 160 -55.18 16.29 10.16
N VAL A 161 -54.79 17.34 10.88
CA VAL A 161 -53.40 17.62 11.27
C VAL A 161 -52.88 16.60 12.30
N ASP A 162 -53.73 16.19 13.25
CA ASP A 162 -53.36 15.25 14.30
C ASP A 162 -53.29 13.80 13.78
N GLU A 163 -54.20 13.45 12.87
CA GLU A 163 -54.21 12.15 12.18
C GLU A 163 -52.99 12.02 11.25
N LEU A 164 -52.58 13.13 10.62
CA LEU A 164 -51.37 13.21 9.81
C LEU A 164 -50.10 13.01 10.64
N HIS A 165 -50.00 13.60 11.85
CA HIS A 165 -48.80 13.50 12.69
C HIS A 165 -48.55 12.09 13.25
N GLN A 166 -49.61 11.37 13.63
CA GLN A 166 -49.49 9.96 14.03
C GLN A 166 -49.15 9.07 12.82
N THR A 167 -49.76 9.34 11.67
CA THR A 167 -49.46 8.64 10.42
C THR A 167 -48.02 8.90 9.96
N GLU A 168 -47.52 10.13 10.13
CA GLU A 168 -46.16 10.59 9.81
C GLU A 168 -45.09 9.80 10.58
N LYS A 169 -45.20 9.75 11.91
CA LYS A 169 -44.21 9.04 12.74
C LYS A 169 -44.20 7.53 12.47
N HIS A 170 -45.38 6.91 12.39
CA HIS A 170 -45.50 5.48 12.12
C HIS A 170 -45.01 5.13 10.71
N PHE A 171 -45.24 6.00 9.73
CA PHE A 171 -44.73 5.84 8.37
C PHE A 171 -43.21 5.94 8.33
N ILE A 172 -42.62 6.98 8.94
CA ILE A 172 -41.16 7.16 9.00
C ILE A 172 -40.51 5.94 9.67
N ASP A 173 -41.05 5.43 10.77
CA ASP A 173 -40.48 4.25 11.43
C ASP A 173 -40.64 2.97 10.61
N ARG A 174 -41.77 2.78 9.91
CA ARG A 174 -41.94 1.66 8.97
C ARG A 174 -40.99 1.73 7.79
N THR A 175 -40.80 2.92 7.20
CA THR A 175 -39.83 3.09 6.10
C THR A 175 -38.41 2.79 6.53
N LYS A 176 -38.05 3.07 7.79
CA LYS A 176 -36.74 2.67 8.32
C LYS A 176 -36.57 1.16 8.37
N VAL A 177 -37.56 0.45 8.90
CA VAL A 177 -37.52 -1.01 9.00
C VAL A 177 -37.45 -1.64 7.61
N ILE A 178 -38.34 -1.25 6.71
CA ILE A 178 -38.39 -1.77 5.34
C ILE A 178 -37.11 -1.42 4.58
N GLY A 179 -36.65 -0.17 4.67
CA GLY A 179 -35.41 0.28 4.04
C GLY A 179 -34.20 -0.51 4.52
N ASN A 180 -34.07 -0.74 5.83
CA ASN A 180 -33.00 -1.56 6.39
C ASN A 180 -33.04 -3.02 5.90
N TRP A 181 -34.23 -3.62 5.77
CA TRP A 181 -34.36 -4.97 5.20
C TRP A 181 -33.98 -5.03 3.73
N ILE A 182 -34.44 -4.06 2.90
CA ILE A 182 -34.05 -3.98 1.48
C ILE A 182 -32.54 -3.88 1.34
N VAL A 183 -31.92 -3.00 2.13
CA VAL A 183 -30.47 -2.83 2.11
C VAL A 183 -29.75 -4.08 2.62
N GLY A 184 -30.22 -4.69 3.70
CA GLY A 184 -29.66 -5.94 4.23
C GLY A 184 -29.70 -7.09 3.24
N ILE A 185 -30.84 -7.28 2.55
CA ILE A 185 -30.99 -8.29 1.49
C ILE A 185 -30.06 -7.98 0.31
N SER A 186 -29.99 -6.70 -0.11
CA SER A 186 -29.14 -6.27 -1.22
C SER A 186 -27.65 -6.51 -0.92
N ILE A 187 -27.21 -6.22 0.30
CA ILE A 187 -25.85 -6.51 0.77
C ILE A 187 -25.61 -8.02 0.78
N GLY A 188 -26.56 -8.80 1.30
CA GLY A 188 -26.46 -10.27 1.34
C GLY A 188 -26.29 -10.88 -0.06
N ILE A 189 -27.11 -10.44 -1.02
CA ILE A 189 -26.98 -10.84 -2.43
C ILE A 189 -25.63 -10.38 -2.99
N GLY A 190 -25.23 -9.14 -2.72
CA GLY A 190 -23.94 -8.59 -3.16
C GLY A 190 -22.76 -9.42 -2.65
N LEU A 191 -22.73 -9.77 -1.37
CA LEU A 191 -21.68 -10.59 -0.76
C LEU A 191 -21.65 -12.02 -1.31
N LEU A 192 -22.78 -12.57 -1.74
CA LEU A 192 -22.83 -13.89 -2.39
C LEU A 192 -22.28 -13.85 -3.82
N ILE A 193 -22.57 -12.78 -4.57
CA ILE A 193 -22.16 -12.62 -5.97
C ILE A 193 -20.70 -12.16 -6.08
N PHE A 194 -20.23 -11.33 -5.13
CA PHE A 194 -18.92 -10.67 -5.15
C PHE A 194 -17.71 -11.59 -5.36
N PRO A 195 -17.62 -12.79 -4.74
CA PRO A 195 -16.50 -13.72 -4.95
C PRO A 195 -16.60 -14.53 -6.24
N ILE A 196 -17.78 -14.60 -6.86
CA ILE A 196 -18.04 -15.40 -8.05
C ILE A 196 -17.67 -14.63 -9.31
N LEU A 197 -17.96 -13.32 -9.33
CA LEU A 197 -17.72 -12.49 -10.50
C LEU A 197 -16.22 -12.26 -10.72
N PRO A 198 -15.66 -12.68 -11.86
CA PRO A 198 -14.30 -12.31 -12.22
C PRO A 198 -14.27 -10.80 -12.39
N ARG A 199 -13.43 -10.13 -11.61
CA ARG A 199 -13.13 -8.73 -11.89
C ARG A 199 -12.24 -8.72 -13.12
N ALA A 200 -12.65 -8.00 -14.15
CA ALA A 200 -11.65 -7.58 -15.12
C ALA A 200 -10.58 -6.86 -14.30
N GLN A 201 -9.32 -7.28 -14.44
CA GLN A 201 -8.20 -6.39 -14.17
C GLN A 201 -8.37 -5.27 -15.19
N THR A 202 -9.27 -4.33 -14.90
CA THR A 202 -9.37 -3.09 -15.63
C THR A 202 -7.96 -2.57 -15.62
N LEU A 203 -7.38 -2.36 -16.81
CA LEU A 203 -6.25 -1.46 -16.98
C LEU A 203 -6.55 -0.29 -16.04
N SER A 204 -5.86 -0.25 -14.91
CA SER A 204 -6.09 0.76 -13.91
C SER A 204 -5.72 2.05 -14.61
N TYR A 205 -6.73 2.72 -15.17
CA TYR A 205 -6.66 4.09 -15.60
C TYR A 205 -6.54 4.86 -14.28
N GLN A 206 -5.37 4.79 -13.66
CA GLN A 206 -4.95 5.77 -12.69
C GLN A 206 -5.03 7.10 -13.43
N PRO A 207 -5.71 8.12 -12.86
CA PRO A 207 -5.80 9.40 -13.50
C PRO A 207 -4.38 9.87 -13.81
N THR A 208 -4.15 10.18 -15.08
CA THR A 208 -2.86 10.56 -15.68
C THR A 208 -2.31 11.90 -15.14
N GLN A 209 -2.77 12.35 -13.97
CA GLN A 209 -2.52 13.67 -13.42
C GLN A 209 -2.58 13.73 -11.87
N VAL A 210 -2.26 12.65 -11.15
CA VAL A 210 -1.47 12.91 -9.93
C VAL A 210 -0.08 13.18 -10.50
N THR A 211 0.43 14.37 -10.23
CA THR A 211 1.77 14.81 -10.63
C THR A 211 2.73 13.62 -10.66
N GLN A 212 3.48 13.49 -11.76
CA GLN A 212 4.75 12.77 -11.79
C GLN A 212 5.75 13.43 -10.81
N GLU A 213 5.33 13.77 -9.59
CA GLU A 213 6.17 13.72 -8.43
C GLU A 213 6.45 12.23 -8.26
N SER A 214 7.42 11.78 -9.07
CA SER A 214 8.33 10.69 -8.79
C SER A 214 7.87 9.87 -7.60
N VAL A 215 7.25 8.72 -7.85
CA VAL A 215 7.43 7.61 -6.92
C VAL A 215 8.92 7.30 -7.03
N THR A 216 9.70 8.04 -6.24
CA THR A 216 11.14 8.01 -6.15
C THR A 216 11.48 6.59 -5.67
N GLY A 217 11.72 5.70 -6.62
CA GLY A 217 11.74 4.26 -6.36
C GLY A 217 12.61 3.60 -7.40
N PHE A 218 13.87 3.39 -7.02
CA PHE A 218 14.91 2.59 -7.70
C PHE A 218 14.87 2.67 -9.23
N SER A 219 15.40 3.73 -9.83
CA SER A 219 15.58 3.82 -11.29
C SER A 219 16.76 2.95 -11.78
N ASP A 220 16.88 2.79 -13.11
CA ASP A 220 18.12 2.28 -13.74
C ASP A 220 19.32 3.21 -13.53
N GLU A 221 19.07 4.44 -13.13
CA GLU A 221 20.08 5.44 -12.83
C GLU A 221 19.76 6.09 -11.48
N VAL A 222 20.75 6.16 -10.60
CA VAL A 222 20.65 6.82 -9.30
C VAL A 222 21.59 8.01 -9.32
N VAL A 223 21.02 9.22 -9.33
CA VAL A 223 21.79 10.46 -9.23
C VAL A 223 21.92 10.84 -7.76
N LEU A 224 23.13 11.20 -7.34
CA LEU A 224 23.39 11.61 -5.97
C LEU A 224 22.45 12.74 -5.54
N GLY A 225 21.78 12.51 -4.40
CA GLY A 225 20.90 13.50 -3.78
C GLY A 225 19.40 13.23 -3.96
N GLU A 226 19.00 12.27 -4.80
CA GLU A 226 17.59 11.91 -4.99
C GLU A 226 17.05 11.01 -3.87
N MET A 227 17.90 10.21 -3.20
CA MET A 227 17.46 9.30 -2.13
C MET A 227 17.01 9.99 -0.85
N GLY A 228 17.50 11.21 -0.58
CA GLY A 228 17.01 12.02 0.53
C GLY A 228 15.51 12.32 0.41
N GLU A 229 14.97 12.43 -0.81
CA GLU A 229 13.54 12.60 -1.05
C GLU A 229 12.77 11.30 -0.78
N ILE A 230 13.34 10.14 -1.17
CA ILE A 230 12.78 8.80 -0.89
C ILE A 230 12.64 8.58 0.61
N GLN A 231 13.69 8.88 1.37
CA GLN A 231 13.72 8.66 2.82
C GLN A 231 12.72 9.56 3.58
N SER A 232 12.22 10.62 2.94
CA SER A 232 11.16 11.48 3.49
C SER A 232 9.73 10.95 3.25
N ASP A 233 9.57 9.96 2.37
CA ASP A 233 8.28 9.34 2.05
C ASP A 233 7.97 8.18 3.02
N ASN A 234 6.84 8.28 3.73
CA ASN A 234 6.42 7.26 4.70
C ASN A 234 5.44 6.23 4.12
N ARG A 235 5.23 6.18 2.79
CA ARG A 235 4.39 5.16 2.14
C ARG A 235 5.00 3.77 2.30
N VAL A 236 4.15 2.75 2.36
CA VAL A 236 4.60 1.35 2.40
C VAL A 236 5.14 0.95 1.03
N ALA A 237 6.34 0.41 0.99
CA ALA A 237 6.98 -0.12 -0.21
C ALA A 237 6.77 -1.64 -0.29
N LEU A 238 7.07 -2.38 0.77
CA LEU A 238 6.97 -3.83 0.82
C LEU A 238 6.23 -4.30 2.07
N ARG A 239 5.51 -5.41 1.94
CA ARG A 239 5.08 -6.24 3.07
C ARG A 239 5.61 -7.64 2.88
N VAL A 240 6.37 -8.14 3.84
CA VAL A 240 7.09 -9.40 3.68
C VAL A 240 6.76 -10.39 4.77
N PHE A 241 6.29 -11.56 4.37
CA PHE A 241 5.95 -12.68 5.23
C PHE A 241 7.15 -13.61 5.33
N VAL A 242 7.97 -13.40 6.37
CA VAL A 242 9.17 -14.20 6.62
C VAL A 242 8.85 -15.28 7.67
N PRO A 243 8.99 -16.58 7.34
CA PRO A 243 8.81 -17.64 8.32
C PRO A 243 9.77 -17.50 9.51
N GLN A 244 9.28 -17.68 10.73
CA GLN A 244 10.14 -17.80 11.90
C GLN A 244 11.03 -19.05 11.80
N PRO A 245 12.31 -19.01 12.25
CA PRO A 245 12.98 -17.92 12.96
C PRO A 245 13.75 -16.93 12.05
N TYR A 246 13.55 -16.96 10.73
CA TYR A 246 14.35 -16.15 9.80
C TYR A 246 14.01 -14.66 9.84
N SER A 247 12.81 -14.30 10.30
CA SER A 247 12.37 -12.89 10.35
C SER A 247 13.41 -12.00 11.06
N SER A 248 13.84 -12.34 12.27
CA SER A 248 14.81 -11.54 13.04
C SER A 248 16.22 -11.50 12.45
N ARG A 249 16.53 -12.36 11.49
CA ARG A 249 17.85 -12.48 10.83
C ARG A 249 17.96 -11.65 9.56
N VAL A 250 16.83 -11.24 8.97
CA VAL A 250 16.82 -10.41 7.77
C VAL A 250 17.04 -8.96 8.16
N GLN A 251 18.14 -8.37 7.70
CA GLN A 251 18.48 -6.96 7.98
C GLN A 251 18.28 -6.05 6.76
N ARG A 252 18.50 -6.59 5.56
CA ARG A 252 18.39 -5.83 4.30
C ARG A 252 17.54 -6.58 3.28
N TRP A 253 16.89 -5.80 2.43
CA TRP A 253 16.12 -6.24 1.28
C TRP A 253 16.78 -5.67 0.05
N ARG A 254 17.59 -6.51 -0.58
CA ARG A 254 18.38 -6.16 -1.75
C ARG A 254 17.47 -5.94 -2.94
N GLY A 255 17.54 -4.75 -3.54
CA GLY A 255 16.85 -4.38 -4.77
C GLY A 255 17.86 -4.37 -5.92
N ALA A 256 18.05 -3.20 -6.54
CA ALA A 256 18.83 -3.01 -7.75
C ALA A 256 20.34 -2.92 -7.48
N VAL A 257 21.12 -3.50 -8.39
CA VAL A 257 22.58 -3.43 -8.40
C VAL A 257 23.04 -2.41 -9.45
N LEU A 258 23.93 -1.52 -9.04
CA LEU A 258 24.48 -0.46 -9.86
C LEU A 258 26.00 -0.65 -9.95
N ASP A 259 26.48 -1.01 -11.13
CA ASP A 259 27.86 -1.41 -11.35
C ASP A 259 28.67 -0.39 -12.15
N THR A 260 28.03 0.64 -12.70
CA THR A 260 28.67 1.64 -13.56
C THR A 260 28.53 3.03 -12.96
N TRP A 261 29.65 3.71 -12.70
CA TRP A 261 29.67 5.09 -12.20
C TRP A 261 29.93 6.08 -13.34
N ASN A 262 29.09 7.12 -13.40
CA ASN A 262 29.26 8.25 -14.30
C ASN A 262 29.59 9.51 -13.51
N HIS A 263 30.87 9.90 -13.53
CA HIS A 263 31.35 11.08 -12.80
C HIS A 263 30.76 12.39 -13.32
N LYS A 264 30.38 12.49 -14.59
CA LYS A 264 29.83 13.73 -15.15
C LYS A 264 28.43 14.01 -14.63
N ASP A 265 27.60 12.96 -14.58
CA ASP A 265 26.22 13.05 -14.15
C ASP A 265 26.06 12.78 -12.64
N GLN A 266 27.17 12.50 -11.95
CA GLN A 266 27.24 12.20 -10.50
C GLN A 266 26.24 11.09 -10.13
N GLY A 267 26.22 10.03 -10.93
CA GLY A 267 25.22 8.98 -10.83
C GLY A 267 25.74 7.59 -11.13
N TRP A 268 25.01 6.62 -10.61
CA TRP A 268 25.24 5.20 -10.79
C TRP A 268 24.20 4.60 -11.74
N VAL A 269 24.62 3.72 -12.65
CA VAL A 269 23.74 3.10 -13.64
C VAL A 269 23.74 1.58 -13.46
N SER A 270 22.54 0.99 -13.55
CA SER A 270 22.32 -0.44 -13.63
C SER A 270 22.48 -0.91 -15.08
N ASN A 271 23.15 -2.05 -15.27
CA ASN A 271 23.25 -2.68 -16.59
C ASN A 271 22.70 -4.12 -16.51
N PRO A 272 21.37 -4.30 -16.63
CA PRO A 272 20.76 -5.61 -16.55
C PRO A 272 21.20 -6.47 -17.74
N ARG A 273 21.63 -7.72 -17.48
CA ARG A 273 21.84 -8.69 -18.56
C ARG A 273 20.50 -9.34 -18.91
N GLY A 274 20.07 -9.21 -20.16
CA GLY A 274 18.86 -9.87 -20.68
C GLY A 274 19.00 -11.40 -20.80
N ILE A 275 19.36 -12.12 -19.73
CA ILE A 275 19.17 -13.57 -19.69
C ILE A 275 17.67 -13.79 -19.51
N ASP A 276 16.98 -13.86 -20.65
CA ASP A 276 15.57 -14.20 -20.72
C ASP A 276 15.36 -15.63 -20.25
N ARG A 277 14.67 -15.80 -19.12
CA ARG A 277 14.20 -17.11 -18.68
C ARG A 277 12.70 -17.09 -18.58
N SER A 278 12.06 -17.24 -19.74
CA SER A 278 10.65 -17.56 -19.86
C SER A 278 10.48 -19.08 -19.81
N GLU A 279 10.22 -19.66 -18.65
CA GLU A 279 9.58 -20.98 -18.59
C GLU A 279 8.40 -20.91 -17.63
N ASN A 280 7.19 -21.07 -18.20
CA ASN A 280 5.87 -21.20 -17.58
C ASN A 280 5.69 -20.61 -16.17
N SER A 281 4.85 -19.57 -16.08
CA SER A 281 4.46 -18.84 -14.86
C SER A 281 3.85 -19.68 -13.71
N GLU A 282 3.68 -21.00 -13.87
CA GLU A 282 3.19 -21.89 -12.81
C GLU A 282 4.31 -22.58 -12.02
N ASP A 283 5.56 -22.55 -12.49
CA ASP A 283 6.72 -23.19 -11.85
C ASP A 283 7.74 -22.18 -11.30
N TRP A 284 8.68 -22.68 -10.49
CA TRP A 284 9.74 -21.88 -9.89
C TRP A 284 10.77 -21.44 -10.94
N ILE A 285 11.04 -20.14 -11.03
CA ILE A 285 12.17 -19.62 -11.79
C ILE A 285 13.40 -19.63 -10.90
N TYR A 286 14.36 -20.49 -11.19
CA TYR A 286 15.58 -20.63 -10.39
C TYR A 286 16.64 -19.60 -10.78
N PHE A 287 17.19 -18.90 -9.77
CA PHE A 287 18.35 -18.03 -9.94
C PHE A 287 19.54 -18.85 -10.44
N GLN A 288 20.33 -18.30 -11.38
CA GLN A 288 21.43 -18.99 -12.08
C GLN A 288 21.08 -20.28 -12.85
N GLY A 289 19.87 -20.81 -12.73
CA GLY A 289 19.30 -21.86 -13.61
C GLY A 289 19.55 -23.25 -13.09
N ARG A 290 20.02 -23.35 -11.85
CA ARG A 290 20.24 -24.61 -11.14
C ARG A 290 18.97 -24.96 -10.39
N ARG A 291 18.29 -26.02 -10.84
CA ARG A 291 17.15 -26.59 -10.11
C ARG A 291 17.66 -27.16 -8.78
N ILE A 292 16.96 -26.84 -7.70
CA ILE A 292 17.30 -27.26 -6.33
C ILE A 292 16.26 -28.26 -5.85
N GLU A 293 16.69 -29.32 -5.17
CA GLU A 293 15.78 -30.31 -4.58
C GLU A 293 14.99 -29.70 -3.42
N GLN A 294 13.72 -30.07 -3.29
CA GLN A 294 12.82 -29.47 -2.30
C GLN A 294 13.27 -29.73 -0.84
N SER A 295 13.98 -30.82 -0.58
CA SER A 295 14.56 -31.15 0.73
C SER A 295 15.60 -30.13 1.22
N ASP A 296 16.21 -29.39 0.30
CA ASP A 296 17.27 -28.42 0.60
C ASP A 296 16.74 -27.00 0.75
N THR A 297 15.43 -26.83 0.64
CA THR A 297 14.77 -25.53 0.67
C THR A 297 13.95 -25.36 1.94
N LEU A 298 13.65 -24.11 2.29
CA LEU A 298 12.70 -23.83 3.36
C LEU A 298 11.34 -24.44 3.05
N THR A 299 10.72 -25.04 4.06
CA THR A 299 9.39 -25.65 3.93
C THR A 299 8.30 -24.65 3.57
N LYS A 300 8.49 -23.37 3.95
CA LYS A 300 7.61 -22.27 3.60
C LYS A 300 8.42 -21.21 2.85
N PRO A 301 7.97 -20.77 1.65
CA PRO A 301 8.60 -19.66 0.96
C PRO A 301 8.36 -18.34 1.69
N ILE A 302 9.19 -17.35 1.42
CA ILE A 302 8.96 -15.97 1.85
C ILE A 302 8.01 -15.33 0.85
N LYS A 303 6.89 -14.76 1.31
CA LYS A 303 5.98 -14.03 0.43
C LYS A 303 6.26 -12.55 0.47
N VAL A 304 6.44 -11.92 -0.68
CA VAL A 304 6.67 -10.48 -0.79
C VAL A 304 5.52 -9.84 -1.54
N HIS A 305 4.92 -8.83 -0.91
CA HIS A 305 3.93 -7.97 -1.53
C HIS A 305 4.56 -6.60 -1.76
N VAL A 306 4.70 -6.22 -3.03
CA VAL A 306 5.29 -4.95 -3.45
C VAL A 306 4.18 -3.97 -3.78
N SER A 307 4.20 -2.82 -3.11
CA SER A 307 3.31 -1.70 -3.43
C SER A 307 3.84 -0.97 -4.68
N SER A 308 3.02 -0.16 -5.34
CA SER A 308 3.39 0.60 -6.55
C SER A 308 4.79 1.25 -6.45
N LEU A 309 5.75 0.76 -7.26
CA LEU A 309 7.12 1.28 -7.41
C LEU A 309 7.36 1.74 -8.85
N GLY A 310 8.22 2.73 -9.05
CA GLY A 310 8.61 3.20 -10.40
C GLY A 310 9.31 2.12 -11.22
N ARG A 311 10.17 1.30 -10.60
CA ARG A 311 10.78 0.12 -11.20
C ARG A 311 10.28 -1.17 -10.52
N PRO A 312 9.83 -2.16 -11.29
CA PRO A 312 9.33 -3.42 -10.73
C PRO A 312 10.49 -4.39 -10.45
N VAL A 313 11.15 -4.21 -9.31
CA VAL A 313 12.28 -5.04 -8.85
C VAL A 313 11.81 -6.22 -7.99
N VAL A 314 12.46 -7.37 -8.12
CA VAL A 314 12.34 -8.50 -7.21
C VAL A 314 13.36 -8.32 -6.09
N PHE A 315 12.87 -7.91 -4.92
CA PHE A 315 13.67 -7.78 -3.71
C PHE A 315 13.98 -9.15 -3.10
N THR A 316 15.24 -9.36 -2.72
CA THR A 316 15.72 -10.58 -2.06
C THR A 316 16.28 -10.28 -0.67
N PRO A 317 16.07 -11.13 0.34
CA PRO A 317 16.57 -10.89 1.69
C PRO A 317 18.08 -11.16 1.80
N GLU A 318 18.76 -10.32 2.59
CA GLU A 318 20.08 -10.62 3.14
C GLU A 318 19.91 -11.31 4.50
N ILE A 319 20.50 -12.50 4.67
CA ILE A 319 20.38 -13.30 5.91
C ILE A 319 21.75 -13.39 6.58
N ASN A 320 21.84 -13.01 7.85
CA ASN A 320 23.07 -13.05 8.65
C ASN A 320 24.27 -12.31 8.01
N GLY A 321 24.01 -11.19 7.32
CA GLY A 321 25.07 -10.40 6.69
C GLY A 321 25.72 -11.05 5.46
N ARG A 322 25.07 -12.07 4.89
CA ARG A 322 25.52 -12.76 3.68
C ARG A 322 24.59 -12.45 2.52
N SER A 323 25.22 -12.21 1.37
CA SER A 323 24.67 -12.00 0.02
C SER A 323 23.46 -12.90 -0.30
N PRO A 324 22.58 -12.51 -1.25
CA PRO A 324 21.29 -13.17 -1.54
C PRO A 324 21.38 -14.60 -2.08
N GLU A 325 22.56 -15.24 -2.06
CA GLU A 325 22.85 -16.59 -2.54
C GLU A 325 21.98 -17.68 -1.88
N PHE A 326 21.33 -17.37 -0.75
CA PHE A 326 20.31 -18.21 -0.14
C PHE A 326 19.01 -18.26 -0.94
N THR A 327 18.71 -17.23 -1.75
CA THR A 327 17.50 -17.14 -2.55
C THR A 327 17.72 -17.88 -3.86
N VAL A 328 17.08 -19.03 -4.02
CA VAL A 328 17.34 -19.94 -5.15
C VAL A 328 16.24 -19.97 -6.18
N GLY A 329 15.05 -19.49 -5.85
CA GLY A 329 13.99 -19.33 -6.83
C GLY A 329 13.01 -18.25 -6.49
N VAL A 330 12.32 -17.77 -7.52
CA VAL A 330 11.21 -16.83 -7.43
C VAL A 330 10.02 -17.40 -8.19
N LYS A 331 8.82 -17.23 -7.64
CA LYS A 331 7.56 -17.64 -8.26
C LYS A 331 6.53 -16.54 -8.10
N GLY A 332 5.83 -16.20 -9.16
CA GLY A 332 4.79 -15.18 -9.12
C GLY A 332 4.09 -15.07 -10.47
N SER A 333 3.04 -14.27 -10.53
CA SER A 333 2.23 -14.06 -11.75
C SER A 333 2.90 -13.06 -12.71
N PHE A 334 4.19 -13.25 -12.98
CA PHE A 334 4.96 -12.46 -13.93
C PHE A 334 5.21 -13.22 -15.23
N ASP A 335 5.13 -12.50 -16.35
CA ASP A 335 5.39 -13.08 -17.68
C ASP A 335 6.88 -13.28 -17.93
N LYS A 336 7.72 -12.37 -17.40
CA LYS A 336 9.16 -12.34 -17.63
C LYS A 336 9.92 -11.69 -16.48
N ILE A 337 11.08 -12.26 -16.15
CA ILE A 337 12.07 -11.68 -15.24
C ILE A 337 13.38 -11.53 -16.01
N MET A 338 13.97 -10.33 -15.94
CA MET A 338 15.32 -10.05 -16.39
C MET A 338 16.25 -10.06 -15.19
N PHE A 339 17.21 -10.97 -15.14
CA PHE A 339 18.18 -11.00 -14.06
C PHE A 339 19.27 -9.95 -14.27
N ASP A 340 19.72 -9.30 -13.19
CA ASP A 340 20.85 -8.40 -13.24
C ASP A 340 22.15 -9.16 -13.55
N SER A 341 23.24 -8.42 -13.81
CA SER A 341 24.53 -8.98 -14.23
C SER A 341 25.15 -9.98 -13.24
N ASP A 342 24.63 -10.03 -12.01
CA ASP A 342 25.03 -10.93 -10.94
C ASP A 342 24.19 -12.22 -10.83
N GLY A 343 23.06 -12.28 -11.53
CA GLY A 343 22.16 -13.44 -11.57
C GLY A 343 21.31 -13.66 -10.32
N TRP A 344 21.26 -12.71 -9.37
CA TRP A 344 20.56 -12.85 -8.08
C TRP A 344 19.54 -11.74 -7.79
N THR A 345 19.59 -10.62 -8.51
CA THR A 345 18.48 -9.66 -8.58
C THR A 345 17.71 -9.84 -9.89
N GLY A 346 16.39 -9.65 -9.85
CA GLY A 346 15.54 -9.65 -11.04
C GLY A 346 14.76 -8.35 -11.19
N THR A 347 14.57 -7.88 -12.42
CA THR A 347 13.63 -6.82 -12.79
C THR A 347 12.52 -7.42 -13.64
N LEU A 348 11.26 -7.10 -13.33
CA LEU A 348 10.09 -7.53 -14.11
C LEU A 348 9.89 -6.64 -15.35
N SER A 349 8.97 -7.02 -16.23
CA SER A 349 8.56 -6.17 -17.37
C SER A 349 8.11 -4.78 -16.90
N GLU A 350 8.36 -3.74 -17.71
CA GLU A 350 7.88 -2.37 -17.46
C GLU A 350 6.36 -2.29 -17.28
N ASP A 351 5.60 -3.26 -17.79
CA ASP A 351 4.15 -3.35 -17.55
C ASP A 351 3.77 -3.44 -16.06
N TYR A 352 4.70 -3.86 -15.21
CA TYR A 352 4.55 -3.93 -13.75
C TYR A 352 4.97 -2.63 -13.05
N ALA A 353 5.55 -1.66 -13.76
CA ALA A 353 5.86 -0.35 -13.20
C ALA A 353 4.58 0.34 -12.71
N PHE A 354 4.68 0.96 -11.53
CA PHE A 354 3.58 1.61 -10.81
C PHE A 354 2.41 0.67 -10.45
N ARG A 355 2.57 -0.65 -10.57
CA ARG A 355 1.58 -1.64 -10.16
C ARG A 355 1.97 -2.32 -8.85
N THR A 356 0.96 -2.80 -8.14
CA THR A 356 1.14 -3.74 -7.04
C THR A 356 1.40 -5.14 -7.62
N TYR A 357 2.35 -5.88 -7.07
CA TYR A 357 2.61 -7.27 -7.46
C TYR A 357 3.08 -8.10 -6.28
N GLU A 358 2.89 -9.41 -6.39
CA GLU A 358 3.24 -10.39 -5.37
C GLU A 358 4.12 -11.49 -5.96
N TYR A 359 5.07 -11.97 -5.16
CA TYR A 359 5.88 -13.13 -5.50
C TYR A 359 6.34 -13.88 -4.24
N ASP A 360 6.59 -15.16 -4.43
CA ASP A 360 7.16 -16.07 -3.45
C ASP A 360 8.65 -16.26 -3.74
N LEU A 361 9.48 -16.27 -2.70
CA LEU A 361 10.89 -16.58 -2.74
C LEU A 361 11.16 -17.93 -2.11
N LEU A 362 11.88 -18.77 -2.85
CA LEU A 362 12.39 -20.05 -2.38
C LEU A 362 13.80 -19.85 -1.85
N LEU A 363 14.01 -20.17 -0.58
CA LEU A 363 15.30 -20.06 0.08
C LEU A 363 15.88 -21.44 0.38
N LEU A 364 17.21 -21.54 0.32
CA LEU A 364 17.96 -22.68 0.82
C LEU A 364 17.88 -22.78 2.35
N ASN A 365 17.84 -24.01 2.84
CA ASN A 365 18.10 -24.32 4.24
C ASN A 365 19.60 -24.10 4.53
N GLU A 366 19.93 -23.52 5.69
CA GLU A 366 21.31 -23.19 6.11
C GLU A 366 22.23 -24.42 6.03
N THR A 367 21.79 -25.57 6.53
CA THR A 367 22.57 -26.82 6.48
C THR A 367 22.85 -27.28 5.05
N ALA A 368 21.91 -27.06 4.13
CA ALA A 368 22.08 -27.41 2.72
C ALA A 368 22.99 -26.41 1.98
N ALA A 369 22.87 -25.12 2.33
CA ALA A 369 23.73 -24.06 1.81
C ALA A 369 25.20 -24.27 2.22
N GLU A 370 25.44 -24.60 3.48
CA GLU A 370 26.78 -24.89 4.03
C GLU A 370 27.36 -26.19 3.47
N SER A 371 26.60 -27.29 3.46
CA SER A 371 27.10 -28.61 3.04
C SER A 371 27.43 -28.71 1.56
N ARG A 372 26.78 -27.91 0.70
CA ARG A 372 27.06 -27.88 -0.75
C ARG A 372 28.13 -26.88 -1.15
N GLY A 373 28.64 -26.06 -0.23
CA GLY A 373 29.58 -24.98 -0.58
C GLY A 373 29.02 -24.01 -1.62
N LEU A 374 27.68 -23.91 -1.74
CA LEU A 374 27.03 -22.99 -2.69
C LEU A 374 27.32 -21.53 -2.34
N ILE A 375 27.69 -21.29 -1.09
CA ILE A 375 28.34 -20.08 -0.61
C ILE A 375 29.79 -20.13 -1.09
N GLY A 376 30.12 -19.34 -2.13
CA GLY A 376 31.48 -19.23 -2.69
C GLY A 376 31.79 -20.09 -3.93
N GLN A 377 31.20 -21.29 -4.12
CA GLN A 377 31.53 -22.13 -5.29
C GLN A 377 31.16 -21.51 -6.65
N ALA A 378 30.12 -20.68 -6.73
CA ALA A 378 29.79 -19.96 -7.97
C ALA A 378 30.95 -19.06 -8.46
N TRP A 379 31.88 -18.72 -7.56
CA TRP A 379 33.00 -17.82 -7.79
C TRP A 379 34.37 -18.50 -7.75
N ASN A 380 34.44 -19.82 -7.57
CA ASN A 380 35.68 -20.58 -7.74
C ASN A 380 36.22 -20.51 -9.18
N GLU A 381 35.39 -20.09 -10.15
CA GLU A 381 35.78 -19.81 -11.54
C GLU A 381 36.11 -18.32 -11.78
N GLY A 382 36.06 -17.48 -10.75
CA GLY A 382 36.25 -16.03 -10.82
C GLY A 382 35.04 -15.26 -11.37
N LEU A 383 35.09 -13.91 -11.27
CA LEU A 383 34.08 -13.03 -11.88
C LEU A 383 34.11 -13.14 -13.42
N PRO A 384 32.95 -13.16 -14.11
CA PRO A 384 32.92 -12.93 -15.55
C PRO A 384 33.70 -11.67 -15.92
N LYS A 385 34.56 -11.76 -16.94
CA LYS A 385 35.52 -10.68 -17.30
C LYS A 385 34.85 -9.31 -17.46
N ASP A 386 33.65 -9.29 -18.01
CA ASP A 386 32.88 -8.07 -18.21
C ASP A 386 32.37 -7.46 -16.90
N LEU A 387 31.94 -8.30 -15.95
CA LEU A 387 31.49 -7.86 -14.63
C LEU A 387 32.68 -7.33 -13.83
N LEU A 388 33.81 -8.04 -13.87
CA LEU A 388 35.06 -7.59 -13.27
C LEU A 388 35.48 -6.21 -13.81
N ALA A 389 35.48 -6.03 -15.14
CA ALA A 389 35.85 -4.77 -15.77
C ALA A 389 34.94 -3.61 -15.35
N ARG A 390 33.62 -3.81 -15.26
CA ARG A 390 32.68 -2.78 -14.78
C ARG A 390 32.86 -2.47 -13.30
N SER A 391 33.00 -3.51 -12.48
CA SER A 391 33.19 -3.39 -11.03
C SER A 391 34.54 -2.77 -10.63
N LEU A 392 35.50 -2.69 -11.55
CA LEU A 392 36.77 -1.97 -11.39
C LEU A 392 36.82 -0.63 -12.13
N ASN A 393 35.77 -0.27 -12.89
CA ASN A 393 35.82 0.89 -13.77
C ASN A 393 35.92 2.20 -12.98
N ILE A 394 37.01 2.92 -13.22
CA ILE A 394 37.30 4.29 -12.78
C ILE A 394 37.72 5.20 -13.95
N GLU A 395 37.64 4.72 -15.20
CA GLU A 395 38.14 5.44 -16.38
C GLU A 395 37.38 6.74 -16.66
N THR A 396 36.11 6.81 -16.22
CA THR A 396 35.26 8.00 -16.35
C THR A 396 35.61 9.09 -15.32
N ILE A 397 36.48 8.80 -14.36
CA ILE A 397 36.83 9.69 -13.24
C ILE A 397 38.12 10.46 -13.58
N PRO A 398 38.15 11.79 -13.46
CA PRO A 398 39.37 12.57 -13.64
C PRO A 398 40.49 12.11 -12.72
N MET A 399 41.72 11.98 -13.24
CA MET A 399 42.87 11.50 -12.47
C MET A 399 43.13 12.34 -11.20
N GLU A 400 42.92 13.66 -11.28
CA GLU A 400 43.02 14.56 -10.11
C GLU A 400 42.04 14.19 -8.99
N PHE A 401 40.83 13.74 -9.34
CA PHE A 401 39.84 13.30 -8.36
C PHE A 401 40.26 11.97 -7.75
N ILE A 402 40.77 11.03 -8.54
CA ILE A 402 41.28 9.74 -8.05
C ILE A 402 42.43 9.96 -7.06
N GLU A 403 43.39 10.82 -7.39
CA GLU A 403 44.54 11.14 -6.51
C GLU A 403 44.06 11.70 -5.17
N LYS A 404 43.14 12.68 -5.19
CA LYS A 404 42.54 13.22 -3.95
C LYS A 404 41.76 12.17 -3.17
N LEU A 405 41.07 11.26 -3.85
CA LEU A 405 40.31 10.17 -3.23
C LEU A 405 41.25 9.18 -2.52
N GLU A 406 42.35 8.80 -3.15
CA GLU A 406 43.39 7.96 -2.55
C GLU A 406 44.08 8.64 -1.38
N ASP A 407 44.38 9.94 -1.47
CA ASP A 407 44.94 10.72 -0.37
C ASP A 407 43.98 10.72 0.81
N ARG A 408 42.68 10.96 0.56
CA ARG A 408 41.65 10.88 1.61
C ARG A 408 41.53 9.49 2.21
N ALA A 409 41.59 8.43 1.40
CA ALA A 409 41.59 7.06 1.88
C ALA A 409 42.83 6.77 2.74
N THR A 410 43.99 7.32 2.38
CA THR A 410 45.25 7.21 3.13
C THR A 410 45.21 7.98 4.45
N GLU A 411 44.55 9.15 4.49
CA GLU A 411 44.30 9.87 5.74
C GLU A 411 43.42 9.09 6.71
N LEU A 412 42.39 8.41 6.19
CA LEU A 412 41.50 7.56 6.99
C LEU A 412 42.24 6.30 7.46
N ILE A 413 43.02 5.69 6.57
CA ILE A 413 43.75 4.43 6.81
C ILE A 413 45.14 4.56 6.21
N PRO A 414 46.19 4.80 7.02
CA PRO A 414 47.56 4.92 6.52
C PRO A 414 48.05 3.69 5.73
N ALA A 415 47.48 2.51 6.01
CA ALA A 415 47.79 1.27 5.32
C ALA A 415 47.16 1.16 3.91
N TYR A 416 46.30 2.09 3.49
CA TYR A 416 45.62 2.06 2.19
C TYR A 416 46.60 1.96 1.01
N ARG A 417 47.78 2.61 1.09
CA ARG A 417 48.81 2.53 0.03
C ARG A 417 49.67 1.26 0.10
N ASN A 418 49.53 0.42 1.13
CA ASN A 418 50.24 -0.86 1.19
C ASN A 418 49.64 -1.85 0.18
N GLU A 419 50.47 -2.41 -0.71
CA GLU A 419 50.03 -3.40 -1.70
C GLU A 419 49.81 -4.79 -1.08
N ASP A 420 50.51 -5.10 0.02
CA ASP A 420 50.41 -6.39 0.71
C ASP A 420 49.24 -6.46 1.71
N TYR A 421 48.38 -5.43 1.77
CA TYR A 421 47.26 -5.40 2.70
C TYR A 421 46.14 -6.32 2.21
N ASP A 422 45.60 -7.14 3.12
CA ASP A 422 44.49 -8.04 2.83
C ASP A 422 43.28 -7.25 2.27
N PRO A 423 42.78 -7.55 1.06
CA PRO A 423 41.69 -6.80 0.44
C PRO A 423 40.42 -6.70 1.28
N GLU A 424 40.05 -7.77 1.99
CA GLU A 424 38.89 -7.76 2.87
C GLU A 424 39.13 -6.91 4.11
N GLY A 425 40.27 -7.09 4.78
CA GLY A 425 40.68 -6.25 5.89
C GLY A 425 40.62 -4.77 5.50
N LEU A 426 41.15 -4.41 4.33
CA LEU A 426 41.14 -3.02 3.86
C LEU A 426 39.70 -2.51 3.67
N ALA A 427 38.85 -3.34 3.08
CA ALA A 427 37.47 -2.96 2.82
C ALA A 427 36.66 -2.75 4.11
N ARG A 428 36.86 -3.61 5.11
CA ARG A 428 36.24 -3.50 6.44
C ARG A 428 36.78 -2.32 7.24
N ASP A 429 38.07 -2.05 7.15
CA ASP A 429 38.65 -0.90 7.81
C ASP A 429 38.14 0.41 7.17
N LEU A 430 38.00 0.46 5.83
CA LEU A 430 37.43 1.62 5.12
C LEU A 430 35.96 1.84 5.47
N GLU A 431 35.17 0.78 5.55
CA GLU A 431 33.78 0.81 6.04
C GLU A 431 33.71 1.48 7.42
N LEU A 432 34.49 0.98 8.38
CA LEU A 432 34.51 1.50 9.75
C LEU A 432 35.03 2.94 9.84
N ALA A 433 36.07 3.27 9.08
CA ALA A 433 36.65 4.61 9.06
C ALA A 433 35.67 5.64 8.49
N LEU A 434 34.98 5.33 7.38
CA LEU A 434 33.96 6.23 6.82
C LEU A 434 32.80 6.42 7.79
N MET A 435 32.31 5.34 8.39
CA MET A 435 31.20 5.36 9.37
C MET A 435 31.47 6.24 10.59
N THR A 436 32.74 6.50 10.92
CA THR A 436 33.13 7.32 12.08
C THR A 436 33.65 8.71 11.70
N SER A 437 33.85 8.99 10.40
CA SER A 437 34.55 10.19 9.94
C SER A 437 33.66 11.41 9.66
N GLN A 438 32.35 11.21 9.44
CA GLN A 438 31.41 12.25 9.01
C GLN A 438 30.00 12.02 9.58
N ASP A 439 29.23 13.09 9.73
CA ASP A 439 27.87 13.07 10.25
C ASP A 439 26.83 12.68 9.17
N TYR A 440 25.70 12.10 9.60
CA TYR A 440 24.57 11.73 8.72
C TYR A 440 23.50 12.82 8.71
N THR A 441 22.99 13.22 7.53
CA THR A 441 21.83 14.12 7.40
C THR A 441 21.00 13.86 6.13
N LEU A 442 19.68 14.06 6.23
CA LEU A 442 18.74 13.97 5.11
C LEU A 442 18.62 15.30 4.35
N ASP A 443 18.98 16.43 4.97
CA ASP A 443 18.76 17.77 4.41
C ASP A 443 19.96 18.32 3.59
N TYR A 444 21.00 17.50 3.38
CA TYR A 444 22.26 17.91 2.72
C TYR A 444 22.04 18.59 1.36
N THR A 445 21.23 17.99 0.49
CA THR A 445 20.97 18.50 -0.86
C THR A 445 20.18 19.81 -0.84
N LYS A 446 19.28 19.99 0.14
CA LYS A 446 18.49 21.21 0.33
C LYS A 446 19.33 22.36 0.90
N GLU A 447 20.31 22.05 1.76
CA GLU A 447 21.14 23.06 2.42
C GLU A 447 22.33 23.52 1.58
N THR A 448 22.90 22.63 0.77
CA THR A 448 24.16 22.92 0.05
C THR A 448 23.98 23.15 -1.45
N GLY A 449 22.88 22.68 -2.04
CA GLY A 449 22.70 22.63 -3.49
C GLY A 449 23.75 21.77 -4.22
N ALA A 450 24.62 21.07 -3.48
CA ALA A 450 25.72 20.28 -4.02
C ALA A 450 25.18 18.90 -4.41
N LYS A 451 25.25 18.62 -5.71
CA LYS A 451 25.11 17.26 -6.28
C LYS A 451 26.46 16.59 -6.51
N ASP A 452 27.55 17.25 -6.11
CA ASP A 452 28.92 16.81 -6.38
C ASP A 452 29.47 16.04 -5.19
N LEU A 453 29.91 14.81 -5.46
CA LEU A 453 30.59 13.92 -4.51
C LEU A 453 31.83 14.57 -3.89
N SER A 454 32.53 15.45 -4.61
CA SER A 454 33.78 16.08 -4.12
C SER A 454 33.58 16.86 -2.81
N ASP A 455 32.44 17.52 -2.66
CA ASP A 455 32.10 18.31 -1.48
C ASP A 455 31.88 17.45 -0.25
N PHE A 456 31.27 16.28 -0.42
CA PHE A 456 31.11 15.31 0.67
C PHE A 456 32.47 14.71 1.07
N VAL A 457 33.24 14.22 0.09
CA VAL A 457 34.49 13.48 0.36
C VAL A 457 35.57 14.39 0.97
N PHE A 458 35.76 15.60 0.43
CA PHE A 458 36.91 16.44 0.76
C PHE A 458 36.57 17.59 1.73
N ASN A 459 35.35 18.12 1.70
CA ASN A 459 34.96 19.26 2.54
C ASN A 459 34.24 18.86 3.84
N LYS A 460 34.20 17.56 4.18
CA LYS A 460 33.68 16.99 5.44
C LYS A 460 32.28 17.49 5.82
N LYS A 461 31.36 17.51 4.85
CA LYS A 461 29.95 17.84 5.10
C LYS A 461 29.14 16.59 5.45
N ALA A 462 28.03 16.76 6.17
CA ALA A 462 27.11 15.67 6.48
C ALA A 462 26.37 15.22 5.21
N GLY A 463 26.16 13.92 5.00
CA GLY A 463 25.45 13.38 3.83
C GLY A 463 24.51 12.22 4.20
N HIS A 464 23.78 11.69 3.21
CA HIS A 464 22.95 10.48 3.39
C HIS A 464 23.63 9.24 2.77
N CYS A 465 23.00 8.08 2.92
CA CYS A 465 23.59 6.75 2.67
C CYS A 465 24.29 6.60 1.30
N GLU A 466 23.77 7.22 0.25
CA GLU A 466 24.36 7.18 -1.11
C GLU A 466 25.75 7.78 -1.20
N TYR A 467 26.01 8.88 -0.49
CA TYR A 467 27.30 9.55 -0.50
C TYR A 467 28.38 8.70 0.19
N PHE A 468 28.05 8.12 1.34
CA PHE A 468 28.92 7.20 2.05
C PHE A 468 29.22 5.95 1.21
N ALA A 469 28.18 5.31 0.68
CA ALA A 469 28.32 4.09 -0.12
C ALA A 469 29.09 4.34 -1.43
N THR A 470 28.81 5.44 -2.12
CA THR A 470 29.55 5.83 -3.34
C THR A 470 31.03 6.08 -3.03
N THR A 471 31.32 6.80 -1.95
CA THR A 471 32.71 7.10 -1.54
C THR A 471 33.48 5.81 -1.27
N LEU A 472 32.90 4.89 -0.50
CA LEU A 472 33.52 3.60 -0.22
C LEU A 472 33.75 2.79 -1.51
N ALA A 473 32.73 2.68 -2.37
CA ALA A 473 32.84 1.94 -3.62
C ALA A 473 33.97 2.47 -4.51
N LEU A 474 34.08 3.79 -4.66
CA LEU A 474 35.14 4.40 -5.48
C LEU A 474 36.53 4.26 -4.85
N MET A 475 36.66 4.36 -3.52
CA MET A 475 37.94 4.12 -2.82
C MET A 475 38.43 2.68 -3.01
N LEU A 476 37.51 1.71 -2.99
CA LEU A 476 37.83 0.31 -3.25
C LEU A 476 38.26 0.08 -4.70
N ARG A 477 37.52 0.66 -5.66
CA ARG A 477 37.86 0.56 -7.09
C ARG A 477 39.21 1.17 -7.43
N ALA A 478 39.52 2.34 -6.85
CA ALA A 478 40.81 2.99 -7.01
C ALA A 478 41.98 2.10 -6.53
N LYS A 479 41.74 1.29 -5.48
CA LYS A 479 42.72 0.31 -4.97
C LYS A 479 42.75 -1.01 -5.77
N GLY A 480 41.90 -1.15 -6.79
CA GLY A 480 41.80 -2.38 -7.58
C GLY A 480 40.94 -3.48 -6.95
N ILE A 481 40.13 -3.15 -5.93
CA ILE A 481 39.15 -4.07 -5.34
C ILE A 481 37.82 -3.91 -6.10
N PRO A 482 37.29 -4.95 -6.77
CA PRO A 482 36.03 -4.83 -7.49
C PRO A 482 34.89 -4.53 -6.52
N ALA A 483 34.18 -3.43 -6.74
CA ALA A 483 33.09 -2.99 -5.87
C ALA A 483 31.89 -2.51 -6.68
N ARG A 484 30.70 -2.59 -6.11
CA ARG A 484 29.45 -2.11 -6.72
C ARG A 484 28.51 -1.52 -5.67
N LEU A 485 27.63 -0.63 -6.12
CA LEU A 485 26.60 -0.05 -5.28
C LEU A 485 25.34 -0.92 -5.34
N VAL A 486 24.68 -1.10 -4.21
CA VAL A 486 23.42 -1.81 -4.10
C VAL A 486 22.41 -0.92 -3.41
N THR A 487 21.21 -0.91 -3.96
CA THR A 487 20.09 -0.11 -3.48
C THR A 487 18.95 -1.05 -3.08
N GLY A 488 18.31 -0.75 -1.96
CA GLY A 488 17.22 -1.56 -1.46
C GLY A 488 16.63 -0.96 -0.19
N PHE A 489 16.20 -1.80 0.74
CA PHE A 489 15.69 -1.36 2.02
C PHE A 489 16.48 -1.97 3.18
N ARG A 490 16.61 -1.24 4.28
CA ARG A 490 17.24 -1.71 5.51
C ARG A 490 16.28 -1.59 6.69
N GLY A 491 16.14 -2.64 7.48
CA GLY A 491 15.25 -2.68 8.64
C GLY A 491 13.81 -3.02 8.28
N GLY A 492 12.89 -2.11 8.60
CA GLY A 492 11.44 -2.34 8.56
C GLY A 492 10.86 -2.72 9.93
N ARG A 493 9.57 -2.48 10.09
CA ARG A 493 8.84 -2.66 11.34
C ARG A 493 7.99 -3.92 11.31
N GLU A 494 8.05 -4.72 12.37
CA GLU A 494 7.13 -5.86 12.54
C GLU A 494 5.68 -5.40 12.68
N ASN A 495 4.79 -6.08 11.95
CA ASN A 495 3.36 -6.07 12.20
C ASN A 495 3.00 -7.33 12.98
N PHE A 496 2.79 -7.17 14.29
CA PHE A 496 2.50 -8.31 15.17
C PHE A 496 1.10 -8.88 14.98
N PHE A 497 0.18 -8.14 14.36
CA PHE A 497 -1.19 -8.60 14.11
C PHE A 497 -1.24 -9.57 12.93
N GLY A 498 -0.49 -9.28 11.86
CA GLY A 498 -0.49 -10.10 10.64
C GLY A 498 0.73 -11.00 10.45
N ASP A 499 1.73 -10.96 11.33
CA ASP A 499 2.98 -11.73 11.26
C ASP A 499 3.75 -11.49 9.95
N TYR A 500 3.99 -10.21 9.66
CA TYR A 500 4.81 -9.77 8.52
C TYR A 500 5.56 -8.48 8.84
N ARG A 501 6.62 -8.22 8.08
CA ARG A 501 7.40 -6.99 8.18
C ARG A 501 6.89 -5.94 7.20
N ILE A 502 6.63 -4.74 7.69
CA ILE A 502 6.30 -3.56 6.89
C ILE A 502 7.60 -2.80 6.60
N ILE A 503 7.86 -2.57 5.32
CA ILE A 503 9.00 -1.81 4.85
C ILE A 503 8.46 -0.60 4.09
N ARG A 504 8.94 0.58 4.44
CA ARG A 504 8.49 1.86 3.89
C ARG A 504 9.52 2.45 2.94
N GLN A 505 9.11 3.42 2.13
CA GLN A 505 10.03 4.21 1.32
C GLN A 505 11.10 4.89 2.20
N SER A 506 10.73 5.31 3.41
CA SER A 506 11.65 5.84 4.42
C SER A 506 12.78 4.90 4.82
N ASP A 507 12.59 3.58 4.64
CA ASP A 507 13.56 2.55 4.97
C ASP A 507 14.55 2.29 3.81
N ALA A 508 14.44 3.05 2.70
CA ALA A 508 15.30 2.91 1.55
C ALA A 508 16.75 3.19 1.95
N HIS A 509 17.68 2.34 1.49
CA HIS A 509 19.07 2.37 1.90
C HIS A 509 20.00 1.93 0.78
N SER A 510 21.21 2.47 0.79
CA SER A 510 22.26 2.16 -0.19
C SER A 510 23.51 1.66 0.53
N TRP A 511 24.11 0.58 0.02
CA TRP A 511 25.32 -0.03 0.58
C TRP A 511 26.23 -0.54 -0.54
N VAL A 512 27.40 -1.04 -0.17
CA VAL A 512 28.44 -1.51 -1.10
C VAL A 512 28.57 -3.02 -1.02
N GLU A 513 28.76 -3.67 -2.16
CA GLU A 513 29.27 -5.03 -2.21
C GLU A 513 30.67 -5.01 -2.83
N ALA A 514 31.63 -5.64 -2.16
CA ALA A 514 33.01 -5.79 -2.64
C ALA A 514 33.31 -7.26 -2.93
N TYR A 515 34.03 -7.55 -4.01
CA TYR A 515 34.41 -8.91 -4.35
C TYR A 515 35.78 -9.24 -3.77
N VAL A 516 35.84 -10.33 -2.99
CA VAL A 516 37.07 -10.87 -2.42
C VAL A 516 37.25 -12.29 -2.95
N GLU A 517 38.46 -12.61 -3.41
CA GLU A 517 38.81 -13.95 -3.87
C GLU A 517 38.52 -14.99 -2.77
N ASP A 518 38.04 -16.18 -3.17
CA ASP A 518 37.59 -17.27 -2.28
C ASP A 518 36.35 -17.00 -1.39
N LYS A 519 35.92 -15.74 -1.23
CA LYS A 519 34.75 -15.36 -0.40
C LYS A 519 33.56 -14.84 -1.21
N GLY A 520 33.78 -14.40 -2.44
CA GLY A 520 32.75 -13.81 -3.29
C GLY A 520 32.40 -12.38 -2.87
N TRP A 521 31.15 -11.98 -3.08
CA TRP A 521 30.68 -10.64 -2.73
C TRP A 521 30.40 -10.52 -1.22
N ILE A 522 31.12 -9.62 -0.56
CA ILE A 522 30.89 -9.24 0.84
C ILE A 522 30.12 -7.92 0.92
N THR A 523 29.15 -7.83 1.84
CA THR A 523 28.38 -6.61 2.11
C THR A 523 29.14 -5.66 3.03
N LEU A 524 29.20 -4.38 2.67
CA LEU A 524 29.81 -3.27 3.42
C LEU A 524 28.82 -2.10 3.49
N ASP A 525 28.58 -1.55 4.68
CA ASP A 525 27.65 -0.45 4.92
C ASP A 525 28.36 0.68 5.70
N PRO A 526 28.93 1.67 5.00
CA PRO A 526 29.70 2.76 5.62
C PRO A 526 28.81 3.82 6.32
N THR A 527 27.50 3.60 6.40
CA THR A 527 26.56 4.62 6.90
C THR A 527 26.48 4.58 8.43
N PRO A 528 26.70 5.69 9.14
CA PRO A 528 26.50 5.77 10.58
C PRO A 528 25.10 5.31 11.00
N SER A 529 25.00 4.62 12.13
CA SER A 529 23.70 4.31 12.73
C SER A 529 23.07 5.60 13.25
N SER A 530 22.07 6.13 12.55
CA SER A 530 21.27 7.24 13.05
C SER A 530 20.52 6.79 14.31
N THR A 531 20.63 7.54 15.39
CA THR A 531 19.89 7.32 16.63
C THR A 531 18.38 7.48 16.35
N GLU A 532 17.67 6.39 16.11
CA GLU A 532 16.22 6.42 16.04
C GLU A 532 15.67 6.79 17.42
N HIS A 533 15.16 8.02 17.56
CA HIS A 533 14.35 8.39 18.70
C HIS A 533 12.97 7.73 18.57
N THR A 534 12.85 6.49 19.04
CA THR A 534 11.56 5.84 19.17
C THR A 534 10.73 6.57 20.24
N ASN A 535 9.79 7.42 19.80
CA ASN A 535 8.84 8.08 20.68
C ASN A 535 7.95 7.04 21.39
N SER A 536 7.97 7.03 22.72
CA SER A 536 7.20 6.10 23.56
C SER A 536 5.67 6.20 23.38
N LEU A 537 5.16 7.34 22.91
CA LEU A 537 3.75 7.53 22.55
C LEU A 537 3.34 6.65 21.35
N MET A 538 4.24 6.41 20.39
CA MET A 538 3.98 5.62 19.18
C MET A 538 3.84 4.12 19.48
N MET A 539 4.48 3.60 20.54
CA MET A 539 4.34 2.20 20.94
C MET A 539 2.90 1.83 21.35
N ASN A 540 2.17 2.72 22.02
CA ASN A 540 0.79 2.44 22.44
C ASN A 540 -0.23 2.52 21.29
N ILE A 541 0.08 3.25 20.21
CA ILE A 541 -0.77 3.36 19.01
C ILE A 541 -0.40 2.26 17.98
N GLY A 542 0.79 1.65 18.11
CA GLY A 542 1.33 0.65 17.18
C GLY A 542 0.38 -0.51 16.87
N PHE A 543 -0.34 -1.04 17.86
CA PHE A 543 -1.31 -2.12 17.65
C PHE A 543 -2.48 -1.71 16.74
N LEU A 544 -3.00 -0.49 16.88
CA LEU A 544 -4.07 0.02 16.01
C LEU A 544 -3.55 0.27 14.60
N VAL A 545 -2.31 0.74 14.47
CA VAL A 545 -1.63 0.90 13.18
C VAL A 545 -1.43 -0.47 12.50
N ASP A 546 -1.06 -1.50 13.26
CA ASP A 546 -0.90 -2.87 12.78
C ASP A 546 -2.20 -3.47 12.25
N ILE A 547 -3.29 -3.29 13.02
CA ILE A 547 -4.63 -3.71 12.59
C ILE A 547 -5.03 -2.97 11.32
N TYR A 548 -4.87 -1.64 11.29
CA TYR A 548 -5.26 -0.85 10.13
C TYR A 548 -4.47 -1.26 8.87
N ASP A 549 -3.15 -1.45 8.98
CA ASP A 549 -2.32 -1.89 7.86
C ASP A 549 -2.72 -3.28 7.38
N TYR A 550 -3.00 -4.21 8.30
CA TYR A 550 -3.49 -5.54 7.95
C TYR A 550 -4.85 -5.48 7.25
N ILE A 551 -5.80 -4.70 7.77
CA ILE A 551 -7.12 -4.52 7.15
C ILE A 551 -6.97 -3.92 5.75
N GLN A 552 -6.10 -2.92 5.58
CA GLN A 552 -5.83 -2.31 4.28
C GLN A 552 -5.19 -3.32 3.31
N LEU A 553 -4.28 -4.17 3.78
CA LEU A 553 -3.70 -5.25 2.97
C LEU A 553 -4.77 -6.24 2.49
N GLN A 554 -5.63 -6.72 3.40
CA GLN A 554 -6.71 -7.65 3.02
C GLN A 554 -7.73 -6.98 2.08
N TRP A 555 -8.02 -5.69 2.29
CA TRP A 555 -8.87 -4.90 1.40
C TRP A 555 -8.28 -4.81 0.01
N ASN A 556 -7.01 -4.43 -0.12
CA ASN A 556 -6.33 -4.37 -1.40
C ASN A 556 -6.37 -5.74 -2.09
N ARG A 557 -6.00 -6.81 -1.38
CA ARG A 557 -5.91 -8.17 -1.94
C ARG A 557 -7.26 -8.73 -2.40
N TYR A 558 -8.29 -8.65 -1.57
CA TYR A 558 -9.57 -9.31 -1.85
C TYR A 558 -10.59 -8.38 -2.52
N VAL A 559 -10.36 -7.07 -2.53
CA VAL A 559 -11.31 -6.09 -3.07
C VAL A 559 -10.77 -5.34 -4.27
N LEU A 560 -9.56 -4.80 -4.22
CA LEU A 560 -9.01 -4.01 -5.33
C LEU A 560 -8.31 -4.91 -6.36
N ASP A 561 -7.33 -5.69 -5.93
CA ASP A 561 -6.43 -6.51 -6.76
C ASP A 561 -6.93 -7.96 -6.88
N TYR A 562 -8.25 -8.17 -6.86
CA TYR A 562 -8.84 -9.50 -6.80
C TYR A 562 -8.48 -10.36 -8.02
N SER A 563 -7.47 -11.22 -7.84
CA SER A 563 -6.93 -12.10 -8.87
C SER A 563 -7.61 -13.48 -8.85
N LYS A 564 -7.36 -14.28 -9.90
CA LYS A 564 -7.80 -15.69 -9.94
C LYS A 564 -7.22 -16.53 -8.80
N ASP A 565 -6.01 -16.21 -8.35
CA ASP A 565 -5.38 -16.91 -7.23
C ASP A 565 -6.04 -16.51 -5.90
N ASN A 566 -6.38 -15.23 -5.72
CA ASN A 566 -7.17 -14.79 -4.55
C ASN A 566 -8.57 -15.44 -4.53
N GLN A 567 -9.18 -15.67 -5.70
CA GLN A 567 -10.44 -16.41 -5.79
C GLN A 567 -10.29 -17.86 -5.35
N ARG A 568 -9.23 -18.56 -5.78
CA ARG A 568 -8.92 -19.93 -5.36
C ARG A 568 -8.65 -20.02 -3.86
N ASP A 569 -7.87 -19.10 -3.31
CA ASP A 569 -7.58 -19.01 -1.88
C ASP A 569 -8.87 -18.84 -1.06
N LEU A 570 -9.77 -17.94 -1.48
CA LEU A 570 -11.06 -17.76 -0.80
C LEU A 570 -11.94 -19.01 -0.88
N LEU A 571 -11.96 -19.70 -2.03
CA LEU A 571 -12.72 -20.94 -2.18
C LEU A 571 -12.14 -22.06 -1.30
N ASP A 572 -10.81 -22.16 -1.18
CA ASP A 572 -10.17 -23.11 -0.28
C ASP A 572 -10.51 -22.81 1.18
N ILE A 573 -10.37 -21.55 1.62
CA ILE A 573 -10.77 -21.11 2.97
C ILE A 573 -12.26 -21.44 3.23
N ALA A 574 -13.15 -21.12 2.28
CA ALA A 574 -14.57 -21.40 2.41
C ALA A 574 -14.84 -22.92 2.49
N SER A 575 -14.15 -23.72 1.69
CA SER A 575 -14.29 -25.19 1.70
C SER A 575 -13.83 -25.80 3.02
N ARG A 576 -12.72 -25.33 3.58
CA ARG A 576 -12.21 -25.75 4.90
C ARG A 576 -13.17 -25.34 6.02
N GLY A 577 -13.71 -24.13 5.95
CA GLY A 577 -14.71 -23.62 6.89
C GLY A 577 -16.01 -24.43 6.86
N LEU A 578 -16.51 -24.76 5.66
CA LEU A 578 -17.66 -25.65 5.48
C LEU A 578 -17.39 -27.06 5.99
N GLY A 579 -16.18 -27.58 5.79
CA GLY A 579 -15.71 -28.84 6.37
C GLY A 579 -15.79 -28.82 7.90
N TYR A 580 -15.29 -27.76 8.54
CA TYR A 580 -15.35 -27.58 9.99
C TYR A 580 -16.80 -27.47 10.48
N LEU A 581 -17.66 -26.70 9.80
CA LEU A 581 -19.07 -26.56 10.17
C LEU A 581 -19.81 -27.90 10.08
N SER A 582 -19.53 -28.68 9.03
CA SER A 582 -20.16 -29.98 8.80
C SER A 582 -19.83 -31.00 9.91
N THR A 583 -18.58 -31.02 10.37
CA THR A 583 -18.16 -31.90 11.47
C THR A 583 -18.79 -31.49 12.81
N HIS A 584 -18.94 -30.19 13.07
CA HIS A 584 -19.58 -29.69 14.29
C HIS A 584 -21.09 -29.88 14.30
N LEU A 585 -21.77 -29.72 13.15
CA LEU A 585 -23.20 -30.01 13.02
C LEU A 585 -23.47 -31.51 13.16
N LEU A 586 -22.58 -32.37 12.65
CA LEU A 586 -22.65 -33.81 12.87
C LEU A 586 -22.50 -34.16 14.36
N ALA A 587 -21.50 -33.57 15.03
CA ALA A 587 -21.31 -33.74 16.47
C ALA A 587 -22.53 -33.29 17.27
N LEU A 588 -23.10 -32.12 16.95
CA LEU A 588 -24.31 -31.60 17.60
C LEU A 588 -25.50 -32.54 17.40
N ARG A 589 -25.71 -33.08 16.19
CA ARG A 589 -26.76 -34.07 15.92
C ARG A 589 -26.59 -35.32 16.77
N ILE A 590 -25.36 -35.83 16.90
CA ILE A 590 -25.04 -37.00 17.73
C ILE A 590 -25.31 -36.69 19.21
N THR A 591 -24.91 -35.52 19.70
CA THR A 591 -25.18 -35.09 21.09
C THR A 591 -26.68 -34.99 21.37
N ILE A 592 -27.45 -34.40 20.47
CA ILE A 592 -28.91 -34.30 20.59
C ILE A 592 -29.54 -35.71 20.62
N ALA A 593 -29.11 -36.61 19.73
CA ALA A 593 -29.60 -37.99 19.69
C ALA A 593 -29.28 -38.75 20.99
N ASN A 594 -28.07 -38.60 21.53
CA ASN A 594 -27.67 -39.21 22.80
C ASN A 594 -28.48 -38.66 23.98
N LEU A 595 -28.76 -37.35 23.99
CA LEU A 595 -29.59 -36.72 25.03
C LEU A 595 -31.04 -37.23 24.96
N GLN A 596 -31.61 -37.36 23.75
CA GLN A 596 -32.93 -37.94 23.55
C GLN A 596 -32.99 -39.38 24.06
N ASN A 597 -31.98 -40.20 23.77
CA ASN A 597 -31.90 -41.58 24.25
C ASN A 597 -31.75 -41.65 25.78
N ALA A 598 -30.96 -40.76 26.39
CA ALA A 598 -30.81 -40.68 27.84
C ALA A 598 -32.12 -40.28 28.53
N ILE A 599 -32.85 -39.30 27.98
CA ILE A 599 -34.17 -38.89 28.47
C ILE A 599 -35.16 -40.05 28.34
N ALA A 600 -35.19 -40.74 27.20
CA ALA A 600 -36.06 -41.90 27.00
C ALA A 600 -35.74 -43.03 27.99
N GLY A 601 -34.45 -43.32 28.24
CA GLY A 601 -34.02 -44.30 29.22
C GLY A 601 -34.41 -43.92 30.66
N LEU A 602 -34.31 -42.63 31.01
CA LEU A 602 -34.71 -42.12 32.33
C LEU A 602 -36.23 -42.19 32.52
N LEU A 603 -37.01 -41.84 31.49
CA LEU A 603 -38.46 -42.00 31.48
C LEU A 603 -38.87 -43.47 31.60
N PHE A 604 -38.16 -44.39 30.93
CA PHE A 604 -38.39 -45.82 31.02
C PHE A 604 -38.08 -46.39 32.42
N LEU A 605 -37.00 -45.91 33.06
CA LEU A 605 -36.69 -46.26 34.45
C LEU A 605 -37.77 -45.75 35.42
N VAL A 606 -38.23 -44.50 35.24
CA VAL A 606 -39.34 -43.95 36.04
C VAL A 606 -40.61 -44.77 35.85
N PHE A 607 -40.92 -45.19 34.62
CA PHE A 607 -42.04 -46.07 34.31
C PHE A 607 -41.92 -47.45 34.97
N LEU A 608 -40.73 -48.07 34.94
CA LEU A 608 -40.46 -49.35 35.62
C LEU A 608 -40.61 -49.24 37.14
N VAL A 609 -40.10 -48.17 37.75
CA VAL A 609 -40.25 -47.92 39.20
C VAL A 609 -41.73 -47.72 39.57
N TRP A 610 -42.51 -47.06 38.70
CA TRP A 610 -43.95 -46.93 38.88
C TRP A 610 -44.68 -48.27 38.80
N LEU A 611 -44.26 -49.17 37.90
CA LEU A 611 -44.87 -50.49 37.71
C LEU A 611 -44.55 -51.48 38.85
N LEU A 612 -43.43 -51.26 39.56
CA LEU A 612 -42.97 -52.07 40.71
C LEU A 612 -43.53 -51.58 42.06
N ARG A 613 -44.23 -50.44 42.10
CA ARG A 613 -45.00 -49.95 43.25
C ARG A 613 -46.46 -50.34 43.11
#